data_AF-X1PLM8-F1
#
_entry.id   AF-X1PLM8-F1
#
_cell.length_a   1.000
_cell.length_b   1.000
_cell.length_c   1.000
_cell.angle_alpha   90.00
_cell.angle_beta   90.00
_cell.angle_gamma   90.00
#
_symmetry.space_group_name_H-M   'P 1'
#
loop_
_entity.id
_entity.type
_entity.pdbx_description
1 polymer ?
#
loop_
_entity_poly.entity_id
_entity_poly.type
_entity_poly.pdbx_seq_one_letter_code
_entity_poly.pdbx_strand_id
1 'polypeptide(L)' 'AKADKLVNAMRAMGCSLNNAYMQHSLLALVVIPELRISDVGIIDVRTFEKVDLFL' A
#
# COMPACT_ATOMS: atom_id res chain seq x y z
N ALA A 1 -7.83 -16.51 13.75
CA ALA A 1 -7.90 -15.81 15.06
C ALA A 1 -7.28 -14.41 15.07
N LYS A 2 -5.97 -14.23 14.79
CA LYS A 2 -5.34 -12.89 14.78
C LYS A 2 -5.65 -12.08 13.51
N ALA A 3 -5.58 -12.72 12.34
CA ALA A 3 -5.89 -12.09 11.06
C ALA A 3 -7.34 -11.58 11.00
N ASP A 4 -8.30 -12.34 11.53
CA ASP A 4 -9.72 -11.96 11.53
C ASP A 4 -9.99 -10.67 12.33
N LYS A 5 -9.22 -10.43 13.40
CA LYS A 5 -9.31 -9.18 14.18
C LYS A 5 -8.91 -7.97 13.33
N LEU A 6 -7.87 -8.11 12.51
CA LEU A 6 -7.41 -7.05 11.62
C LEU A 6 -8.44 -6.78 10.52
N VAL A 7 -9.01 -7.84 9.93
CA VAL A 7 -10.07 -7.71 8.92
C VAL A 7 -11.30 -7.00 9.48
N ASN A 8 -11.74 -7.34 10.69
CA ASN A 8 -12.89 -6.70 11.32
C ASN A 8 -12.63 -5.23 11.67
N ALA A 9 -11.43 -4.89 12.13
CA ALA A 9 -11.04 -3.51 12.37
C ALA A 9 -11.06 -2.68 11.08
N MET A 10 -10.55 -3.21 9.96
CA MET A 10 -10.60 -2.53 8.66
C MET A 10 -12.03 -2.28 8.18
N ARG A 11 -12.94 -3.25 8.38
CA ARG A 11 -14.37 -3.06 8.08
C ARG A 11 -15.00 -1.97 8.95
N ALA A 12 -14.68 -1.94 10.25
CA ALA A 12 -15.18 -0.92 11.17
C ALA A 12 -14.72 0.50 10.79
N MET A 13 -13.54 0.64 10.17
CA MET A 13 -13.04 1.90 9.61
C MET A 13 -13.67 2.27 8.26
N GLY A 14 -14.63 1.48 7.76
CA GLY A 14 -15.31 1.74 6.48
C GLY A 14 -14.61 1.15 5.25
N CYS A 15 -13.59 0.30 5.41
CA CYS A 15 -12.93 -0.34 4.28
C CYS A 15 -13.84 -1.40 3.65
N SER A 16 -14.29 -1.14 2.42
CA SER A 16 -15.14 -2.04 1.63
C SER A 16 -14.35 -3.04 0.78
N LEU A 17 -13.02 -3.00 0.82
CA LEU A 17 -12.15 -3.85 0.02
C LEU A 17 -12.23 -5.33 0.44
N ASN A 18 -12.32 -6.21 -0.55
CA ASN A 18 -12.32 -7.65 -0.32
C ASN A 18 -10.94 -8.09 0.17
N ASN A 19 -10.87 -8.66 1.37
CA ASN A 19 -9.61 -9.04 2.03
C ASN A 19 -8.61 -7.88 2.11
N ALA A 20 -9.09 -6.71 2.57
CA ALA A 20 -8.31 -5.48 2.71
C ALA A 20 -6.91 -5.68 3.32
N TYR A 21 -6.79 -6.51 4.36
CA TYR A 21 -5.50 -6.82 5.00
C TYR A 21 -4.50 -7.46 4.03
N MET A 22 -4.96 -8.45 3.25
CA MET A 22 -4.11 -9.10 2.25
C MET A 22 -3.72 -8.13 1.14
N GLN A 23 -4.66 -7.33 0.63
CA GLN A 23 -4.36 -6.38 -0.45
C GLN A 23 -3.33 -5.32 -0.02
N HIS A 24 -3.47 -4.74 1.18
CA HIS A 24 -2.49 -3.78 1.69
C HIS A 24 -1.13 -4.41 1.98
N SER A 25 -1.11 -5.68 2.40
CA SER A 25 0.15 -6.42 2.62
C SER A 25 0.94 -6.63 1.33
N LEU A 26 0.25 -6.71 0.19
CA LEU A 26 0.86 -6.95 -1.12
C LEU A 26 1.28 -5.66 -1.84
N LEU A 27 0.81 -4.48 -1.42
CA LEU A 27 1.24 -3.19 -1.97
C LEU A 27 2.75 -2.92 -1.83
N ALA A 28 3.40 -3.60 -0.89
CA ALA A 28 4.85 -3.50 -0.67
C ALA A 28 5.68 -4.42 -1.58
N LEU A 29 5.06 -5.33 -2.34
CA LEU A 29 5.77 -6.25 -3.23
C LEU A 29 6.29 -5.52 -4.47
N VAL A 30 7.55 -5.80 -4.81
CA VAL A 30 8.34 -5.21 -5.91
C VAL A 30 7.73 -5.42 -7.31
N VAL A 31 6.68 -6.23 -7.46
CA VAL A 31 6.10 -6.65 -8.75
C VAL A 31 5.19 -5.56 -9.37
N ILE A 32 5.70 -4.32 -9.43
CA ILE A 32 5.21 -3.20 -10.24
C ILE A 32 4.07 -2.41 -9.55
N PRO A 33 4.41 -1.21 -9.03
CA PRO A 33 4.17 -0.02 -9.85
C PRO A 33 5.46 0.71 -10.22
N GLU A 34 5.44 1.41 -11.35
CA GLU A 34 6.50 2.34 -11.77
C GLU A 34 6.75 3.44 -10.73
N LEU A 35 5.76 3.70 -9.88
CA LEU A 35 5.80 4.65 -8.77
C LEU A 35 5.71 3.91 -7.43
N ARG A 36 6.72 4.03 -6.58
CA ARG A 36 6.81 3.31 -5.30
C ARG A 36 6.91 4.25 -4.12
N ILE A 37 6.16 3.95 -3.06
CA ILE A 37 6.36 4.57 -1.75
C ILE A 37 7.54 3.87 -1.06
N SER A 38 8.57 4.63 -0.71
CA SER A 38 9.72 4.20 0.08
C SER A 38 9.80 4.97 1.39
N ASP A 39 10.79 4.63 2.21
CA ASP A 39 11.14 5.35 3.44
C ASP A 39 11.64 6.79 3.19
N VAL A 40 12.10 7.11 1.98
CA VAL A 40 12.60 8.45 1.60
C VAL A 40 11.59 9.29 0.81
N GLY A 41 10.42 8.73 0.46
CA GLY A 41 9.34 9.42 -0.24
C GLY A 41 8.74 8.61 -1.39
N ILE A 42 8.18 9.29 -2.39
CA ILE A 42 7.68 8.64 -3.61
C ILE A 42 8.81 8.60 -4.64
N ILE A 43 9.11 7.40 -5.16
CA ILE A 43 10.21 7.14 -6.08
C ILE A 43 9.66 6.61 -7.40
N ASP A 44 10.05 7.22 -8.53
CA ASP A 44 9.89 6.59 -9.84
C ASP A 44 10.99 5.53 -9.99
N VAL A 45 10.59 4.26 -10.08
CA VAL A 45 11.50 3.11 -10.12
C VAL A 45 12.18 2.97 -11.49
N ARG A 46 11.68 3.64 -12.53
CA ARG A 46 12.31 3.64 -13.87
C ARG A 46 13.52 4.57 -13.92
N THR A 47 13.45 5.73 -13.27
CA THR A 47 14.52 6.74 -13.24
C THR A 47 15.33 6.73 -11.93
N PHE A 48 14.84 6.06 -10.89
CA PHE A 48 15.39 6.09 -9.53
C PHE A 48 15.41 7.49 -8.90
N GLU A 49 14.45 8.33 -9.26
CA GLU A 49 14.34 9.70 -8.77
C GLU A 49 13.16 9.86 -7.83
N LYS A 50 13.30 10.77 -6.86
CA LYS A 50 12.21 11.18 -6.00
C LYS A 50 11.29 12.12 -6.76
N VAL A 51 9.98 11.89 -6.66
CA VAL A 51 8.97 12.73 -7.30
C VAL A 51 8.01 13.33 -6.28
N ASP A 52 7.54 14.53 -6.56
CA ASP A 52 6.59 15.24 -5.69
C ASP A 52 5.16 14.72 -5.90
N LEU A 53 4.40 14.65 -4.82
CA LEU A 53 3.00 14.19 -4.83
C LEU A 53 2.02 15.30 -5.22
N PHE A 54 2.40 16.57 -5.03
CA PHE A 54 1.55 17.73 -5.22
C PHE A 54 2.24 18.78 -6.11
N LEU A 55 1.46 19.48 -6.93
CA LEU A 55 1.88 20.64 -7.73
C LEU A 55 1.75 21.93 -6.93
#